data_AF-A0A923DL72-F1
#
_entry.id   AF-A0A923DL72-F1
#
_cell.length_a   1.000
_cell.length_b   1.000
_cell.length_c   1.000
_cell.angle_alpha   90.00
_cell.angle_beta   90.00
_cell.angle_gamma   90.00
#
_symmetry.space_group_name_H-M   'P 1'
#
loop_
_entity.id
_entity.type
_entity.pdbx_description
1 polymer ?
#
loop_
_entity_poly.entity_id
_entity_poly.type
_entity_poly.pdbx_seq_one_letter_code
_entity_poly.pdbx_strand_id
1 'polypeptide(L)'
;MKKIAARRTRLPRIAYPPSLPILARKDDIIAAVRRYPVVVITGETGSGKTTQIPKMCLEAGRGLGGLIGCTQPRRIAATTVARRIAEEMGEEIGR
;
A
#
# COMPACT_ATOMS: atom_id res chain seq x y z
N MET A 1 7.06 -11.55 -19.43
CA MET A 1 6.77 -10.10 -19.56
C MET A 1 5.29 -9.77 -19.81
N LYS A 2 4.54 -10.48 -20.68
CA LYS A 2 3.10 -10.23 -20.95
C LYS A 2 2.21 -10.11 -19.70
N LYS A 3 2.43 -10.94 -18.66
CA LYS A 3 1.64 -10.98 -17.42
C LYS A 3 1.76 -9.72 -16.54
N ILE A 4 2.93 -9.07 -16.54
CA ILE A 4 3.17 -7.81 -15.81
C ILE A 4 2.48 -6.64 -16.50
N ALA A 5 2.59 -6.55 -17.82
CA ALA A 5 1.94 -5.52 -18.61
C ALA A 5 0.41 -5.58 -18.46
N ALA A 6 -0.18 -6.78 -18.51
CA ALA A 6 -1.61 -7.00 -18.31
C ALA A 6 -2.09 -6.67 -16.88
N ARG A 7 -1.25 -6.84 -15.85
CA ARG A 7 -1.59 -6.42 -14.49
C ARG A 7 -1.51 -4.92 -14.29
N ARG A 8 -0.55 -4.27 -14.94
CA ARG A 8 -0.38 -2.81 -14.87
C ARG A 8 -1.61 -2.07 -15.38
N THR A 9 -2.30 -2.59 -16.41
CA THR A 9 -3.54 -1.99 -16.93
C THR A 9 -4.77 -2.26 -16.07
N ARG A 10 -4.69 -3.19 -15.10
CA ARG A 10 -5.77 -3.57 -14.18
C ARG A 10 -5.55 -3.06 -12.76
N LEU A 11 -4.52 -2.25 -12.52
CA LEU A 11 -4.31 -1.69 -11.20
C LEU A 11 -5.48 -0.77 -10.84
N PRO A 12 -6.10 -0.94 -9.66
CA PRO A 12 -7.12 -0.01 -9.20
C PRO A 12 -6.51 1.38 -9.05
N ARG A 13 -7.35 2.41 -9.20
CA ARG A 13 -6.92 3.79 -9.01
C ARG A 13 -6.47 3.98 -7.56
N ILE A 14 -5.21 4.34 -7.37
CA ILE A 14 -4.67 4.61 -6.04
C ILE A 14 -5.24 5.94 -5.55
N ALA A 15 -5.98 5.88 -4.45
CA ALA A 15 -6.52 7.05 -3.76
C ALA A 15 -5.96 7.14 -2.35
N TYR A 16 -5.63 8.37 -1.95
CA TYR A 16 -5.17 8.70 -0.61
C TYR A 16 -6.20 9.60 0.07
N PRO A 17 -6.51 9.37 1.36
CA PRO A 17 -7.37 10.27 2.11
C PRO A 17 -6.72 11.66 2.24
N PRO A 18 -7.50 12.73 2.45
CA PRO A 18 -7.00 14.10 2.39
C PRO A 18 -6.00 14.48 3.50
N SER A 19 -6.02 13.81 4.66
CA SER A 19 -5.12 14.17 5.76
C SER A 19 -4.73 12.97 6.63
N LEU A 20 -3.53 12.44 6.41
CA LEU A 20 -2.83 11.53 7.33
C LEU A 20 -1.37 11.97 7.43
N PRO A 21 -0.73 11.93 8.62
CA PRO A 21 0.65 12.39 8.80
C PRO A 21 1.66 11.75 7.84
N ILE A 22 1.48 10.46 7.50
CA ILE A 22 2.37 9.76 6.57
C ILE A 22 2.38 10.34 5.15
N LEU A 23 1.30 11.01 4.72
CA LEU A 23 1.18 11.52 3.36
C LEU A 23 2.13 12.68 3.08
N ALA A 24 2.55 13.42 4.12
CA ALA A 24 3.58 14.44 4.00
C ALA A 24 4.93 13.87 3.54
N ARG A 25 5.16 12.56 3.73
CA ARG A 25 6.38 11.84 3.32
C ARG A 25 6.12 10.84 2.19
N LYS A 26 4.99 10.92 1.50
CA LYS A 26 4.58 9.95 0.46
C LYS A 26 5.66 9.77 -0.61
N ASP A 27 6.11 10.88 -1.19
CA ASP A 27 7.05 10.82 -2.32
C ASP A 27 8.43 10.31 -1.88
N ASP A 28 8.89 10.69 -0.70
CA ASP A 28 10.12 10.16 -0.08
C ASP A 28 10.04 8.65 0.14
N ILE A 29 8.91 8.15 0.65
CA ILE A 29 8.69 6.72 0.87
C ILE A 29 8.68 5.96 -0.45
N ILE A 30 7.97 6.46 -1.47
CA ILE A 30 7.92 5.85 -2.80
C ILE A 30 9.32 5.80 -3.41
N ALA A 31 10.09 6.90 -3.32
CA ALA A 31 11.46 6.97 -3.81
C ALA A 31 12.37 5.96 -3.09
N ALA A 32 12.28 5.87 -1.76
CA ALA A 32 13.04 4.91 -0.97
C ALA A 32 12.70 3.46 -1.35
N VAL A 33 11.41 3.13 -1.48
CA VAL A 33 10.94 1.78 -1.86
C VAL A 33 11.40 1.41 -3.27
N ARG A 34 11.53 2.37 -4.20
CA ARG A 34 12.08 2.11 -5.54
C ARG A 34 13.59 1.84 -5.49
N ARG A 35 14.33 2.63 -4.70
CA ARG A 35 15.79 2.65 -4.69
C ARG A 35 16.42 1.52 -3.87
N TYR A 36 15.83 1.17 -2.73
CA TYR A 36 16.45 0.26 -1.77
C TYR A 36 15.70 -1.07 -1.66
N PRO A 37 16.43 -2.19 -1.47
CA PRO A 37 15.80 -3.50 -1.27
C PRO A 37 15.10 -3.61 0.09
N VAL A 38 15.58 -2.88 1.10
CA VAL A 38 15.02 -2.84 2.45
C VAL A 38 14.88 -1.39 2.88
N VAL A 39 13.71 -1.02 3.40
CA VAL A 39 13.41 0.32 3.91
C VAL A 39 12.75 0.16 5.28
N VAL A 40 13.27 0.86 6.28
CA VAL A 40 12.66 0.94 7.61
C VAL A 40 11.87 2.23 7.70
N ILE A 41 10.56 2.13 7.96
CA ILE A 41 9.67 3.29 8.10
C ILE A 41 9.18 3.34 9.54
N THR A 42 9.51 4.42 10.24
CA THR A 42 9.07 4.68 11.61
C THR A 42 8.05 5.81 11.64
N GLY A 43 7.22 5.86 12.68
CA GLY A 43 6.25 6.92 12.90
C GLY A 43 5.23 6.52 13.97
N GLU A 44 4.54 7.49 14.55
CA GLU A 44 3.59 7.27 15.64
C GLU A 44 2.40 6.38 15.24
N THR A 45 1.82 5.65 16.20
CA THR A 45 0.54 4.96 16.00
C THR A 45 -0.53 5.96 15.51
N GLY A 46 -1.39 5.54 14.58
CA GLY A 46 -2.39 6.44 13.99
C GLY A 46 -1.89 7.30 12.81
N SER A 47 -0.58 7.31 12.52
CA SER A 47 -0.02 8.10 11.41
C SER A 47 -0.46 7.67 10.00
N GLY A 48 -1.15 6.53 9.87
CA GLY A 48 -1.59 5.97 8.58
C GLY A 48 -0.66 4.93 7.94
N LYS A 49 0.43 4.50 8.61
CA LYS A 49 1.41 3.53 8.06
C LYS A 49 0.76 2.30 7.43
N THR A 50 0.02 1.56 8.24
CA THR A 50 -0.49 0.24 7.86
C THR A 50 -1.52 0.31 6.72
N THR A 51 -2.25 1.42 6.59
CA THR A 51 -3.27 1.60 5.53
C THR A 51 -2.70 2.24 4.26
N GLN A 52 -1.64 3.05 4.35
CA GLN A 52 -1.13 3.80 3.18
C GLN A 52 0.14 3.22 2.55
N ILE A 53 1.06 2.63 3.32
CA ILE A 53 2.31 2.06 2.75
C ILE A 53 2.04 1.00 1.67
N PRO A 54 1.04 0.09 1.79
CA PRO A 54 0.77 -0.89 0.73
C PRO A 54 0.39 -0.23 -0.61
N LYS A 55 -0.33 0.90 -0.55
CA LYS A 55 -0.68 1.70 -1.73
C LYS A 55 0.55 2.39 -2.33
N MET A 56 1.41 2.96 -1.48
CA MET A 56 2.69 3.55 -1.91
C MET A 56 3.60 2.49 -2.56
N CYS A 57 3.58 1.25 -2.08
CA CYS A 57 4.28 0.12 -2.70
C CYS A 57 3.73 -0.18 -4.12
N LEU A 58 2.41 -0.16 -4.33
CA LEU A 58 1.81 -0.30 -5.66
C LEU A 58 2.25 0.85 -6.58
N GLU A 59 2.22 2.10 -6.10
CA GLU A 59 2.66 3.29 -6.84
C GLU A 59 4.17 3.24 -7.16
N ALA A 60 4.96 2.62 -6.29
CA ALA A 60 6.37 2.31 -6.52
C ALA A 60 6.61 1.20 -7.56
N GLY A 61 5.54 0.56 -8.08
CA GLY A 61 5.61 -0.52 -9.06
C GLY A 61 5.80 -1.92 -8.44
N ARG A 62 5.68 -2.05 -7.12
CA ARG A 62 5.65 -3.36 -6.45
C ARG A 62 4.30 -4.03 -6.67
N GLY A 63 4.20 -5.33 -6.41
CA GLY A 63 2.97 -6.11 -6.64
C GLY A 63 2.65 -6.43 -8.10
N LEU A 64 3.24 -5.75 -9.09
CA LEU A 64 3.03 -6.06 -10.52
C LEU A 64 3.42 -7.50 -10.91
N GLY A 65 4.50 -8.02 -10.29
CA GLY A 65 4.98 -9.38 -10.49
C GLY A 65 4.29 -10.45 -9.63
N GLY A 66 3.50 -10.07 -8.62
CA GLY A 66 3.05 -10.96 -7.55
C GLY A 66 2.01 -10.33 -6.63
N LEU A 67 2.19 -10.49 -5.32
CA LEU A 67 1.34 -9.89 -4.29
C LEU A 67 2.17 -8.99 -3.37
N ILE A 68 1.53 -8.01 -2.75
CA ILE A 68 2.10 -7.27 -1.62
C ILE A 68 1.54 -7.89 -0.34
N GLY A 69 2.41 -8.49 0.46
CA GLY A 69 2.03 -9.05 1.76
C GLY A 69 2.09 -7.99 2.86
N CYS A 70 0.97 -7.79 3.55
CA CYS A 70 0.91 -6.92 4.73
C CYS A 70 0.63 -7.79 5.95
N THR A 71 1.64 -8.02 6.78
CA THR A 71 1.49 -8.82 7.99
C THR A 71 1.07 -7.95 9.17
N GLN A 72 0.27 -8.52 10.08
CA GLN A 72 -0.12 -7.91 11.35
C GLN A 72 -0.05 -8.98 12.44
N PRO A 73 0.42 -8.64 13.65
CA PRO A 73 0.55 -9.61 14.74
C PRO A 73 -0.80 -10.11 15.27
N ARG A 74 -1.89 -9.37 15.02
CA ARG A 74 -3.25 -9.71 15.48
C ARG A 74 -4.18 -9.90 14.29
N ARG A 75 -4.96 -10.99 14.32
CA ARG A 75 -5.97 -11.31 13.28
C ARG A 75 -6.95 -10.14 13.05
N ILE A 76 -7.46 -9.55 14.14
CA ILE A 76 -8.41 -8.43 14.04
C ILE A 76 -7.80 -7.22 13.33
N ALA A 77 -6.52 -6.92 13.57
CA ALA A 77 -5.83 -5.83 12.89
C ALA A 77 -5.66 -6.12 11.40
N ALA A 78 -5.31 -7.36 11.03
CA ALA A 78 -5.21 -7.77 9.63
C ALA A 78 -6.54 -7.60 8.88
N THR A 79 -7.63 -8.13 9.45
CA THR A 79 -8.97 -8.05 8.83
C THR A 79 -9.47 -6.61 8.73
N THR A 80 -9.30 -5.80 9.79
CA THR A 80 -9.71 -4.39 9.79
C THR A 80 -8.92 -3.56 8.77
N VAL A 81 -7.61 -3.76 8.68
CA VAL A 81 -6.76 -3.09 7.68
C VAL A 81 -7.17 -3.48 6.27
N ALA A 82 -7.42 -4.77 6.00
CA ALA A 82 -7.84 -5.23 4.68
C ALA A 82 -9.16 -4.57 4.25
N ARG A 83 -10.16 -4.53 5.15
CA ARG A 83 -11.44 -3.85 4.89
C ARG A 83 -11.24 -2.35 4.62
N ARG A 84 -10.44 -1.68 5.45
CA ARG A 84 -10.20 -0.25 5.32
C ARG A 84 -9.48 0.11 4.02
N ILE A 85 -8.49 -0.68 3.62
CA ILE A 85 -7.79 -0.47 2.35
C ILE A 85 -8.75 -0.68 1.17
N ALA A 86 -9.58 -1.73 1.20
CA ALA A 86 -10.57 -1.98 0.15
C ALA A 86 -11.56 -0.80 0.02
N GLU A 87 -12.11 -0.32 1.14
CA GLU A 87 -12.99 0.85 1.20
C GLU A 87 -12.32 2.11 0.61
N GLU A 88 -11.10 2.42 1.05
CA GLU A 88 -10.36 3.60 0.56
C GLU A 88 -9.96 3.50 -0.93
N MET A 89 -9.93 2.29 -1.48
CA MET A 89 -9.63 2.01 -2.89
C MET A 89 -10.89 1.84 -3.75
N GLY A 90 -12.09 1.89 -3.15
CA GLY A 90 -13.35 1.68 -3.84
C GLY A 90 -13.57 0.24 -4.34
N GLU A 91 -12.99 -0.75 -3.66
CA GLU A 91 -13.07 -2.17 -4.00
C GLU A 91 -13.77 -2.99 -2.91
N GLU A 92 -14.24 -4.19 -3.27
CA GLU A 92 -14.74 -5.16 -2.29
C GLU A 92 -13.59 -5.94 -1.64
N ILE A 93 -13.72 -6.25 -0.35
CA ILE A 93 -12.72 -7.06 0.34
C ILE A 93 -12.64 -8.47 -0.28
N GLY A 94 -11.42 -8.93 -0.57
CA GLY A 94 -11.16 -10.26 -1.12
C GLY A 94 -11.18 -10.33 -2.65
N ARG A 95 -11.36 -9.20 -3.32
CA ARG A 95 -11.30 -9.07 -4.78
C ARG A 95 -9.87 -8.91 -5.30
#